data_AF-A0A1E8EW75-F1
#
_entry.id   AF-A0A1E8EW75-F1
#
_cell.length_a   1.000
_cell.length_b   1.000
_cell.length_c   1.000
_cell.angle_alpha   90.00
_cell.angle_beta   90.00
_cell.angle_gamma   90.00
#
_symmetry.space_group_name_H-M   'P 1'
#
loop_
_entity.id
_entity.type
_entity.pdbx_description
1 polymer ?
#
loop_
_entity_poly.entity_id
_entity_poly.type
_entity_poly.pdbx_seq_one_letter_code
_entity_poly.pdbx_strand_id
1 'polypeptide(L)'
;MSYTTKHQPQGKVYCYTNKIREAIIAEIVAINDYAYHIANSKIKEINEVWHHIMEDEKRHYGMFLQLLREFDPIQYKKYIEVKDHIKLSVKTEKQDYCSNYCNEITLNNIRNDIKGELEAVILYEQHIVEIPFKRVRDVFLEVINDEKEHLEELTAVLLKYDKDKYGPIE
;
A
#
# COMPACT_ATOMS: atom_id res chain seq x y z
N MET A 1 -3.01 19.58 -11.93
CA MET A 1 -3.82 20.78 -12.25
C MET A 1 -3.43 21.90 -11.28
N SER A 2 -3.07 23.09 -11.78
CA SER A 2 -2.66 24.24 -10.96
C SER A 2 -3.85 25.19 -10.77
N TYR A 3 -4.29 25.39 -9.52
CA TYR A 3 -5.43 26.24 -9.17
C TYR A 3 -4.96 27.60 -8.64
N THR A 4 -4.63 28.55 -9.52
CA THR A 4 -4.27 29.91 -9.06
C THR A 4 -4.95 31.00 -9.87
N THR A 5 -5.81 31.79 -9.21
CA THR A 5 -6.46 33.02 -9.72
C THR A 5 -5.97 34.25 -8.94
N LYS A 6 -5.97 35.44 -9.55
CA LYS A 6 -5.55 36.71 -8.90
C LYS A 6 -6.33 36.97 -7.60
N HIS A 7 -5.59 37.26 -6.51
CA HIS A 7 -6.03 37.46 -5.11
C HIS A 7 -6.29 36.20 -4.27
N GLN A 8 -6.03 34.99 -4.77
CA GLN A 8 -5.88 33.84 -3.87
C GLN A 8 -4.58 33.96 -3.07
N PRO A 9 -4.57 33.61 -1.78
CA PRO A 9 -3.33 33.41 -1.02
C PRO A 9 -2.42 32.47 -1.80
N GLN A 10 -1.26 32.99 -2.20
CA GLN A 10 -0.21 32.20 -2.84
C GLN A 10 0.56 31.47 -1.73
N GLY A 11 0.58 30.15 -1.82
CA GLY A 11 1.32 29.26 -0.94
C GLY A 11 0.85 27.82 -1.13
N LYS A 12 1.76 26.85 -1.13
CA LYS A 12 1.37 25.46 -0.89
C LYS A 12 0.79 25.44 0.53
N VAL A 13 -0.50 25.14 0.69
CA VAL A 13 -1.02 24.72 2.00
C VAL A 13 -0.30 23.41 2.32
N TYR A 14 0.82 23.51 3.02
CA TYR A 14 1.62 22.37 3.42
C TYR A 14 0.92 21.72 4.60
N CYS A 15 0.11 20.69 4.32
CA CYS A 15 -0.51 19.88 5.34
C CYS A 15 0.13 18.50 5.29
N TYR A 16 1.05 18.22 6.21
CA TYR A 16 1.72 16.92 6.32
C TYR A 16 0.71 15.77 6.50
N THR A 17 -0.49 16.02 7.03
CA THR A 17 -1.56 15.01 7.10
C THR A 17 -2.07 14.60 5.72
N ASN A 18 -1.89 15.41 4.67
CA ASN A 18 -2.15 14.97 3.30
C ASN A 18 -1.14 13.93 2.82
N LYS A 19 0.10 13.95 3.32
CA LYS A 19 1.08 12.90 3.02
C LYS A 19 0.69 11.56 3.64
N ILE A 20 0.18 11.60 4.87
CA ILE A 20 -0.44 10.43 5.50
C ILE A 20 -1.63 9.92 4.67
N ARG A 21 -2.46 10.81 4.11
CA ARG A 21 -3.57 10.40 3.23
C ARG A 21 -3.11 9.80 1.90
N GLU A 22 -2.08 10.38 1.29
CA GLU A 22 -1.46 9.83 0.07
C GLU A 22 -0.97 8.40 0.34
N ALA A 23 -0.31 8.16 1.49
CA ALA A 23 0.10 6.82 1.91
C ALA A 23 -1.09 5.87 2.11
N ILE A 24 -2.13 6.27 2.85
CA ILE A 24 -3.35 5.46 3.02
C ILE A 24 -3.98 5.06 1.68
N ILE A 25 -3.95 5.94 0.67
CA ILE A 25 -4.47 5.64 -0.67
C ILE A 25 -3.60 4.60 -1.36
N ALA A 26 -2.27 4.75 -1.30
CA ALA A 26 -1.34 3.78 -1.86
C ALA A 26 -1.53 2.39 -1.24
N GLU A 27 -1.67 2.30 0.08
CA GLU A 27 -1.95 1.03 0.77
C GLU A 27 -3.24 0.37 0.29
N ILE A 28 -4.32 1.15 0.10
CA ILE A 28 -5.59 0.60 -0.42
C ILE A 28 -5.41 0.05 -1.85
N VAL A 29 -4.62 0.73 -2.68
CA VAL A 29 -4.34 0.26 -4.04
C VAL A 29 -3.59 -1.07 -3.98
N ALA A 30 -2.50 -1.15 -3.22
CA ALA A 30 -1.71 -2.38 -3.05
C ALA A 30 -2.56 -3.55 -2.50
N ILE A 31 -3.35 -3.32 -1.45
CA ILE A 31 -4.28 -4.33 -0.89
C ILE A 31 -5.21 -4.89 -1.98
N ASN A 32 -5.78 -4.02 -2.82
CA ASN A 32 -6.72 -4.43 -3.84
C ASN A 32 -6.03 -5.16 -4.99
N ASP A 33 -4.84 -4.72 -5.39
CA ASP A 33 -4.04 -5.35 -6.44
C ASP A 33 -3.62 -6.76 -6.02
N TYR A 34 -3.10 -6.94 -4.80
CA TYR A 34 -2.80 -8.27 -4.26
C TYR A 34 -4.03 -9.15 -4.12
N ALA A 35 -5.14 -8.62 -3.59
CA ALA A 35 -6.40 -9.35 -3.51
C ALA A 35 -6.87 -9.83 -4.88
N TYR A 36 -6.73 -8.98 -5.91
CA TYR A 36 -7.04 -9.32 -7.29
C TYR A 36 -6.10 -10.39 -7.83
N HIS A 37 -4.79 -10.30 -7.60
CA HIS A 37 -3.82 -11.29 -8.05
C HIS A 37 -4.08 -12.68 -7.43
N ILE A 38 -4.31 -12.76 -6.11
CA ILE A 38 -4.66 -14.00 -5.40
C ILE A 38 -5.94 -14.61 -5.96
N ALA A 39 -6.96 -13.80 -6.22
CA ALA A 39 -8.25 -14.21 -6.76
C ALA A 39 -8.19 -14.77 -8.19
N ASN A 40 -7.08 -14.57 -8.90
CA ASN A 40 -6.96 -14.95 -10.31
C ASN A 40 -5.76 -15.89 -10.60
N SER A 41 -5.04 -16.35 -9.57
CA SER A 41 -3.90 -17.27 -9.71
C SER A 41 -4.17 -18.64 -9.08
N LYS A 42 -3.64 -19.70 -9.71
CA LYS A 42 -3.72 -21.08 -9.21
C LYS A 42 -2.43 -21.57 -8.55
N ILE A 43 -1.37 -20.77 -8.57
CA ILE A 43 -0.06 -21.17 -8.04
C ILE A 43 -0.06 -20.90 -6.54
N LYS A 44 -0.30 -21.94 -5.76
CA LYS A 44 -0.46 -21.86 -4.30
C LYS A 44 0.69 -21.11 -3.61
N GLU A 45 1.94 -21.45 -3.96
CA GLU A 45 3.12 -20.82 -3.34
C GLU A 45 3.18 -19.30 -3.61
N ILE A 46 2.81 -18.86 -4.82
CA ILE A 46 2.75 -17.43 -5.16
C ILE A 46 1.60 -16.76 -4.39
N ASN A 47 0.45 -17.42 -4.30
CA ASN A 47 -0.69 -16.89 -3.57
C ASN A 47 -0.42 -16.77 -2.06
N GLU A 48 0.44 -17.62 -1.50
CA GLU A 48 0.87 -17.52 -0.09
C GLU A 48 1.74 -16.28 0.12
N VAL A 49 2.69 -16.00 -0.79
CA VAL A 49 3.52 -14.77 -0.73
C VAL A 49 2.65 -13.52 -0.90
N TRP A 50 1.80 -13.47 -1.92
CA TRP A 50 0.87 -12.34 -2.08
C TRP A 50 -0.09 -12.18 -0.90
N HIS A 51 -0.56 -13.28 -0.29
CA HIS A 51 -1.43 -13.20 0.88
C HIS A 51 -0.68 -12.63 2.07
N HIS A 52 0.57 -13.00 2.29
CA HIS A 52 1.43 -12.42 3.31
C HIS A 52 1.59 -10.92 3.13
N ILE A 53 2.06 -10.48 1.95
CA ILE A 53 2.29 -9.07 1.64
C ILE A 53 1.00 -8.26 1.80
N MET A 54 -0.14 -8.77 1.28
CA MET A 54 -1.44 -8.09 1.44
C MET A 54 -1.86 -7.90 2.91
N GLU A 55 -1.51 -8.82 3.82
CA GLU A 55 -1.79 -8.61 5.26
C GLU A 55 -0.88 -7.53 5.86
N ASP A 56 0.33 -7.39 5.34
CA ASP A 56 1.27 -6.32 5.69
C ASP A 56 0.75 -4.96 5.18
N GLU A 57 0.24 -4.88 3.96
CA GLU A 57 -0.40 -3.63 3.46
C GLU A 57 -1.65 -3.24 4.27
N LYS A 58 -2.42 -4.23 4.75
CA LYS A 58 -3.54 -3.94 5.69
C LYS A 58 -3.02 -3.39 7.02
N ARG A 59 -1.88 -3.88 7.50
CA ARG A 59 -1.20 -3.36 8.69
C ARG A 59 -0.74 -1.92 8.43
N HIS A 60 -0.09 -1.65 7.31
CA HIS A 60 0.37 -0.32 6.88
C HIS A 60 -0.80 0.68 6.82
N TYR A 61 -1.90 0.30 6.16
CA TYR A 61 -3.14 1.10 6.15
C TYR A 61 -3.60 1.46 7.56
N GLY A 62 -3.61 0.48 8.47
CA GLY A 62 -3.99 0.67 9.87
C GLY A 62 -3.07 1.66 10.59
N MET A 63 -1.75 1.53 10.41
CA MET A 63 -0.73 2.40 10.99
C MET A 63 -0.90 3.85 10.53
N PHE A 64 -1.03 4.07 9.22
CA PHE A 64 -1.23 5.42 8.69
C PHE A 64 -2.58 6.02 9.10
N LEU A 65 -3.67 5.22 9.11
CA LEU A 65 -4.96 5.71 9.57
C LEU A 65 -4.95 6.09 11.05
N GLN A 66 -4.22 5.33 11.89
CA GLN A 66 -4.02 5.69 13.29
C GLN A 66 -3.25 7.01 13.42
N LEU A 67 -2.15 7.18 12.67
CA LEU A 67 -1.42 8.45 12.64
C LEU A 67 -2.30 9.60 12.17
N LEU A 68 -3.11 9.41 11.12
CA LEU A 68 -3.99 10.46 10.63
C LEU A 68 -4.97 10.91 11.72
N ARG A 69 -5.51 9.96 12.50
CA ARG A 69 -6.39 10.26 13.63
C ARG A 69 -5.65 10.93 14.78
N GLU A 70 -4.37 10.68 14.97
CA GLU A 70 -3.55 11.36 15.99
C GLU A 70 -3.28 12.83 15.61
N PHE A 71 -3.03 13.09 14.33
CA PHE A 71 -2.57 14.41 13.84
C PHE A 71 -3.65 15.26 13.14
N ASP A 72 -4.83 14.72 12.88
CA ASP A 72 -6.00 15.45 12.39
C ASP A 72 -7.17 15.33 13.39
N PRO A 73 -7.39 16.36 14.25
CA PRO A 73 -8.45 16.35 15.25
C PRO A 73 -9.85 16.22 14.67
N ILE A 74 -10.08 16.68 13.44
CA ILE A 74 -11.38 16.56 12.77
C ILE A 74 -11.59 15.13 12.30
N GLN A 75 -10.56 14.49 11.74
CA GLN A 75 -10.60 13.07 11.40
C GLN A 75 -10.87 12.21 12.64
N TYR A 76 -10.23 12.52 13.77
CA TYR A 76 -10.46 11.82 15.04
C TYR A 76 -11.89 11.98 15.53
N LYS A 77 -12.40 13.22 15.54
CA LYS A 77 -13.79 13.49 15.93
C LYS A 77 -14.77 12.70 15.08
N LYS A 78 -14.55 12.65 13.76
CA LYS A 78 -15.38 11.86 12.84
C LYS A 78 -15.29 10.36 13.11
N TYR A 79 -14.12 9.84 13.45
CA TYR A 79 -13.95 8.45 13.87
C TYR A 79 -14.80 8.12 15.10
N ILE A 80 -14.77 8.96 16.14
CA ILE A 80 -15.58 8.77 17.36
C ILE A 80 -17.08 8.81 17.02
N GLU A 81 -17.51 9.84 16.28
CA GLU A 81 -18.91 9.97 15.84
C GLU A 81 -19.38 8.70 15.12
N VAL A 82 -18.63 8.22 14.11
CA VAL A 82 -18.93 7.02 13.30
C VAL A 82 -19.00 5.74 14.12
N LYS A 83 -18.07 5.55 15.05
CA LYS A 83 -18.00 4.37 15.91
C LYS A 83 -19.28 4.18 16.72
N ASP A 84 -19.92 5.27 17.13
CA ASP A 84 -21.11 5.21 17.99
C ASP A 84 -22.40 4.90 17.21
N HIS A 85 -22.46 5.20 15.90
CA HIS A 85 -23.69 5.02 15.09
C HIS A 85 -23.66 3.88 14.07
N ILE A 86 -22.49 3.41 13.63
CA ILE A 86 -22.40 2.28 12.70
C ILE A 86 -22.23 0.96 13.47
N LYS A 87 -23.27 0.11 13.47
CA LYS A 87 -23.22 -1.27 13.99
C LYS A 87 -23.30 -2.25 12.83
N LEU A 88 -22.15 -2.75 12.36
CA LEU A 88 -22.08 -3.78 11.33
C LEU A 88 -22.03 -5.17 11.99
N SER A 89 -22.84 -6.11 11.51
CA SER A 89 -23.04 -7.41 12.16
C SER A 89 -22.54 -8.62 11.36
N VAL A 90 -21.77 -8.46 10.28
CA VAL A 90 -21.33 -9.59 9.47
C VAL A 90 -19.91 -9.36 8.95
N LYS A 91 -19.02 -10.34 9.18
CA LYS A 91 -17.83 -10.55 8.35
C LYS A 91 -18.29 -11.44 7.20
N THR A 92 -18.29 -10.94 5.98
CA THR A 92 -18.56 -11.75 4.79
C THR A 92 -17.45 -12.77 4.61
N GLU A 93 -17.80 -13.98 4.18
CA GLU A 93 -16.82 -15.01 3.81
C GLU A 93 -15.96 -14.51 2.63
N LYS A 94 -14.68 -14.92 2.60
CA LYS A 94 -13.80 -14.65 1.46
C LYS A 94 -14.45 -15.24 0.20
N GLN A 95 -14.58 -14.43 -0.84
CA GLN A 95 -15.06 -14.91 -2.12
C GLN A 95 -14.02 -15.84 -2.73
N ASP A 96 -14.37 -17.11 -2.94
CA ASP A 96 -13.59 -18.02 -3.78
C ASP A 96 -13.73 -17.55 -5.23
N TYR A 97 -12.76 -16.79 -5.72
CA TYR A 97 -12.68 -16.47 -7.14
C TYR A 97 -11.63 -17.35 -7.81
N CYS A 98 -12.05 -17.99 -8.91
CA CYS A 98 -11.23 -18.89 -9.71
C CYS A 98 -11.26 -18.41 -11.15
N SER A 99 -10.36 -17.49 -11.46
CA SER A 99 -10.01 -17.12 -12.82
C SER A 99 -8.70 -17.84 -13.20
N ASN A 100 -8.57 -18.16 -14.48
CA ASN A 100 -7.61 -19.12 -14.99
C ASN A 100 -6.45 -18.39 -15.69
N TYR A 101 -5.60 -17.67 -14.94
CA TYR A 101 -4.39 -17.11 -15.56
C TYR A 101 -3.42 -18.21 -15.98
N CYS A 102 -2.82 -18.04 -17.16
CA CYS A 102 -1.61 -18.77 -17.53
C CYS A 102 -0.42 -18.19 -16.76
N ASN A 103 0.64 -19.01 -16.57
CA ASN A 103 1.83 -18.63 -15.81
C ASN A 103 2.44 -17.28 -16.25
N GLU A 104 2.34 -16.92 -17.53
CA GLU A 104 2.86 -15.66 -18.07
C GLU A 104 2.16 -14.42 -17.51
N ILE A 105 0.83 -14.48 -17.33
CA ILE A 105 0.07 -13.38 -16.72
C ILE A 105 0.43 -13.25 -15.24
N THR A 106 0.62 -14.37 -14.53
CA THR A 106 1.08 -14.37 -13.14
C THR A 106 2.45 -13.69 -13.00
N LEU A 107 3.41 -13.98 -13.88
CA LEU A 107 4.71 -13.33 -13.86
C LEU A 107 4.62 -11.82 -14.18
N ASN A 108 3.73 -11.40 -15.08
CA ASN A 108 3.49 -9.98 -15.32
C ASN A 108 2.92 -9.26 -14.10
N ASN A 109 2.02 -9.91 -13.35
CA ASN A 109 1.50 -9.37 -12.11
C ASN A 109 2.60 -9.20 -11.06
N ILE A 110 3.46 -10.21 -10.86
CA ILE A 110 4.61 -10.10 -9.95
C ILE A 110 5.52 -8.91 -10.33
N ARG A 111 5.78 -8.70 -11.62
CA ARG A 111 6.58 -7.55 -12.08
C ARG A 111 5.88 -6.20 -11.82
N ASN A 112 4.56 -6.17 -11.95
CA ASN A 112 3.77 -4.99 -11.60
C ASN A 112 3.76 -4.73 -10.09
N ASP A 113 3.71 -5.77 -9.28
CA ASP A 113 3.78 -5.69 -7.81
C ASP A 113 5.16 -5.15 -7.39
N ILE A 114 6.25 -5.70 -7.93
CA ILE A 114 7.63 -5.19 -7.75
C ILE A 114 7.73 -3.70 -8.08
N LYS A 115 7.10 -3.28 -9.18
CA LYS A 115 7.04 -1.86 -9.57
C LYS A 115 6.26 -1.05 -8.52
N GLY A 116 5.15 -1.57 -8.04
CA GLY A 116 4.33 -0.96 -6.97
C GLY A 116 5.14 -0.72 -5.70
N GLU A 117 5.89 -1.73 -5.24
CA GLU A 117 6.75 -1.61 -4.05
C GLU A 117 7.81 -0.52 -4.21
N LEU A 118 8.46 -0.46 -5.38
CA LEU A 118 9.42 0.60 -5.69
C LEU A 118 8.78 1.99 -5.70
N GLU A 119 7.57 2.12 -6.25
CA GLU A 119 6.82 3.38 -6.27
C GLU A 119 6.40 3.81 -4.86
N ALA A 120 6.03 2.87 -3.98
CA ALA A 120 5.72 3.13 -2.57
C ALA A 120 6.97 3.61 -1.81
N VAL A 121 8.11 2.92 -1.93
CA VAL A 121 9.39 3.36 -1.34
C VAL A 121 9.75 4.78 -1.77
N ILE A 122 9.71 5.08 -3.07
CA ILE A 122 10.02 6.41 -3.60
C ILE A 122 9.07 7.48 -3.02
N LEU A 123 7.77 7.19 -3.01
CA LEU A 123 6.75 8.10 -2.49
C LEU A 123 6.99 8.41 -1.01
N TYR A 124 7.25 7.39 -0.21
CA TYR A 124 7.39 7.49 1.25
C TYR A 124 8.70 8.14 1.66
N GLU A 125 9.81 7.84 0.97
CA GLU A 125 11.08 8.54 1.18
C GLU A 125 10.94 10.04 0.85
N GLN A 126 10.18 10.40 -0.19
CA GLN A 126 9.87 11.81 -0.48
C GLN A 126 9.02 12.46 0.64
N HIS A 127 8.01 11.76 1.14
CA HIS A 127 7.18 12.26 2.25
C HIS A 127 7.99 12.51 3.53
N ILE A 128 8.93 11.62 3.88
CA ILE A 128 9.77 11.76 5.08
C ILE A 128 10.51 13.10 5.11
N VAL A 129 11.02 13.56 3.96
CA VAL A 129 11.77 14.83 3.85
C VAL A 129 10.88 16.03 4.19
N GLU A 130 9.59 15.93 3.87
CA GLU A 130 8.65 17.02 4.10
C GLU A 130 8.08 16.99 5.54
N ILE A 131 7.93 15.81 6.14
CA ILE A 131 7.25 15.62 7.43
C ILE A 131 8.14 16.06 8.62
N PRO A 132 7.72 17.05 9.44
CA PRO A 132 8.55 17.54 10.54
C PRO A 132 8.50 16.65 11.80
N PHE A 133 7.45 15.84 11.96
CA PHE A 133 7.20 15.09 13.19
C PHE A 133 7.97 13.76 13.19
N LYS A 134 8.83 13.55 14.19
CA LYS A 134 9.60 12.30 14.35
C LYS A 134 8.69 11.07 14.39
N ARG A 135 7.62 11.11 15.19
CA ARG A 135 6.66 10.00 15.31
C ARG A 135 6.08 9.56 13.97
N VAL A 136 5.73 10.52 13.11
CA VAL A 136 5.20 10.24 11.77
C VAL A 136 6.31 9.66 10.88
N ARG A 137 7.50 10.27 10.89
CA ARG A 137 8.65 9.76 10.13
C ARG A 137 9.06 8.33 10.54
N ASP A 138 8.98 8.00 11.82
CA ASP A 138 9.31 6.65 12.32
C ASP A 138 8.37 5.59 11.70
N VAL A 139 7.07 5.89 11.58
CA VAL A 139 6.11 4.97 10.92
C VAL A 139 6.36 4.86 9.43
N PHE A 140 6.61 5.98 8.75
CA PHE A 140 6.98 5.93 7.33
C PHE A 140 8.26 5.11 7.12
N LEU A 141 9.24 5.22 8.01
CA LEU A 141 10.48 4.45 7.92
C LEU A 141 10.25 2.95 8.15
N GLU A 142 9.37 2.59 9.08
CA GLU A 142 8.94 1.20 9.30
C GLU A 142 8.35 0.62 8.00
N VAL A 143 7.32 1.29 7.46
CA VAL A 143 6.66 0.86 6.21
C VAL A 143 7.63 0.80 5.03
N ILE A 144 8.52 1.79 4.85
CA ILE A 144 9.53 1.77 3.79
C ILE A 144 10.44 0.54 3.86
N ASN A 145 10.77 0.07 5.06
CA ASN A 145 11.60 -1.12 5.20
C ASN A 145 10.81 -2.38 4.88
N ASP A 146 9.52 -2.42 5.26
CA ASP A 146 8.61 -3.51 4.90
C ASP A 146 8.44 -3.57 3.37
N GLU A 147 8.27 -2.45 2.65
CA GLU A 147 8.18 -2.47 1.17
C GLU A 147 9.48 -2.93 0.50
N LYS A 148 10.63 -2.65 1.13
CA LYS A 148 11.93 -3.17 0.66
C LYS A 148 12.02 -4.68 0.86
N GLU A 149 11.42 -5.21 1.92
CA GLU A 149 11.30 -6.66 2.12
C GLU A 149 10.35 -7.28 1.09
N HIS A 150 9.16 -6.71 0.88
CA HIS A 150 8.19 -7.16 -0.14
C HIS A 150 8.81 -7.22 -1.55
N LEU A 151 9.59 -6.22 -1.92
CA LEU A 151 10.36 -6.20 -3.18
C LEU A 151 11.25 -7.44 -3.33
N GLU A 152 11.98 -7.80 -2.28
CA GLU A 152 12.90 -8.95 -2.29
C GLU A 152 12.14 -10.28 -2.29
N GLU A 153 11.02 -10.39 -1.56
CA GLU A 153 10.14 -11.56 -1.58
C GLU A 153 9.58 -11.82 -2.98
N LEU A 154 9.04 -10.78 -3.62
CA LEU A 154 8.51 -10.86 -4.98
C LEU A 154 9.62 -11.17 -5.99
N THR A 155 10.82 -10.61 -5.81
CA THR A 155 11.97 -10.92 -6.66
C THR A 155 12.38 -12.38 -6.54
N ALA A 156 12.40 -12.93 -5.32
CA ALA A 156 12.68 -14.35 -5.10
C ALA A 156 11.64 -15.25 -5.78
N VAL A 157 10.36 -14.87 -5.74
CA VAL A 157 9.31 -15.57 -6.50
C VAL A 157 9.56 -15.46 -8.00
N LEU A 158 9.88 -14.27 -8.51
CA LEU A 158 10.13 -14.04 -9.92
C LEU A 158 11.28 -14.91 -10.45
N LEU A 159 12.42 -14.96 -9.74
CA LEU A 159 13.59 -15.76 -10.11
C LEU A 159 13.30 -17.27 -10.09
N LYS A 160 12.42 -17.72 -9.20
CA LYS A 160 12.04 -19.13 -9.09
C LYS A 160 11.14 -19.59 -10.24
N TYR A 161 10.22 -18.74 -10.71
CA TYR A 161 9.16 -19.12 -11.64
C TYR A 161 9.38 -18.64 -13.08
N ASP A 162 10.20 -17.61 -13.27
CA ASP A 162 10.62 -17.19 -14.60
C ASP A 162 11.77 -18.07 -15.10
N LYS A 163 11.70 -18.50 -16.36
CA LYS A 163 12.75 -19.34 -16.95
C LYS A 163 13.93 -18.50 -17.43
N ASP A 164 13.69 -17.22 -17.72
CA ASP A 164 14.70 -16.31 -18.21
C ASP A 164 15.46 -15.70 -17.04
N LYS A 165 16.77 -15.52 -17.22
CA LYS A 165 17.64 -14.92 -16.19
C LYS A 165 17.52 -13.40 -16.18
N TYR A 166 17.52 -12.82 -14.99
CA TYR A 166 17.52 -11.36 -14.79
C TYR A 166 18.94 -10.78 -14.69
N GLY A 167 19.86 -11.27 -15.52
CA GLY A 167 21.24 -10.78 -15.56
C GLY A 167 22.08 -11.26 -14.37
N PRO A 168 22.58 -10.37 -13.49
CA PRO A 168 23.53 -10.73 -12.43
C PRO A 168 22.90 -11.41 -11.21
N ILE A 169 21.57 -11.43 -11.12
CA ILE A 169 20.83 -12.09 -10.05
C ILE A 169 20.33 -13.46 -10.52
N GLU A 170 20.45 -14.47 -9.67
CA GLU A 170 20.06 -15.86 -9.91
C GLU A 170 19.07 -16.35 -8.86
#